data_AF-A0A523SN17-F1
#
_entry.id   AF-A0A523SN17-F1
#
_cell.length_a   1.000
_cell.length_b   1.000
_cell.length_c   1.000
_cell.angle_alpha   90.00
_cell.angle_beta   90.00
_cell.angle_gamma   90.00
#
_symmetry.space_group_name_H-M   'P 1'
#
loop_
_entity.id
_entity.type
_entity.pdbx_description
1 polymer ?
#
loop_
_entity_poly.entity_id
_entity_poly.type
_entity_poly.pdbx_seq_one_letter_code
_entity_poly.pdbx_strand_id
1 'polypeptide(L)'
;MANRKEPLEEIIKELNCHDIKRRLRAVDLLVERGGKQAEKELLKLLRDESWHLRNYVAKVLGGFGKYIISSILAEAKQGVWYVRSATCMTLGYIGEIECLDPLLSLLEDQSTQVQIAAEEALIKIINKDRLKFVESYLSKKDADFQEFILEKLRKIDTDLYKDIIDESA
;
A
#
# COMPACT_ATOMS: atom_id res chain seq x y z
N MET A 1 22.03 -14.60 27.46
CA MET A 1 21.08 -15.67 27.08
C MET A 1 20.88 -15.55 25.58
N ALA A 2 21.26 -16.56 24.80
CA ALA A 2 21.18 -16.50 23.35
C ALA A 2 19.70 -16.43 22.93
N ASN A 3 19.29 -15.30 22.36
CA ASN A 3 17.97 -15.13 21.76
C ASN A 3 17.92 -16.02 20.51
N ARG A 4 17.52 -17.28 20.68
CA ARG A 4 17.45 -18.23 19.57
C ARG A 4 16.21 -17.86 18.76
N LYS A 5 16.39 -16.99 17.75
CA LYS A 5 15.33 -16.66 16.78
C LYS A 5 14.70 -17.96 16.30
N GLU A 6 13.36 -18.04 16.35
CA GLU A 6 12.61 -19.21 15.87
C GLU A 6 13.06 -19.58 14.44
N PRO A 7 13.26 -20.88 14.14
CA PRO A 7 13.57 -21.34 12.79
C PRO A 7 12.53 -20.82 11.78
N LEU A 8 12.98 -20.47 10.57
CA LEU A 8 12.08 -19.90 9.56
C LEU A 8 10.97 -20.88 9.19
N GLU A 9 11.29 -22.17 9.16
CA GLU A 9 10.38 -23.25 8.85
C GLU A 9 9.23 -23.33 9.87
N GLU A 10 9.51 -23.08 11.14
CA GLU A 10 8.51 -23.04 12.20
C GLU A 10 7.60 -21.82 12.07
N ILE A 11 8.18 -20.64 11.82
CA ILE A 11 7.41 -19.41 11.57
C ILE A 11 6.47 -19.60 10.37
N ILE A 12 6.97 -20.17 9.26
CA ILE A 12 6.15 -20.43 8.07
C ILE A 12 5.03 -21.43 8.36
N LYS A 13 5.25 -22.42 9.24
CA LYS A 13 4.20 -23.35 9.66
C LYS A 13 3.08 -22.62 10.42
N GLU A 14 3.43 -21.69 11.29
CA GLU A 14 2.48 -20.88 12.05
C GLU A 14 1.64 -19.94 11.16
N LEU A 15 2.19 -19.45 10.04
CA LEU A 15 1.44 -18.65 9.06
C LEU A 15 0.25 -19.40 8.43
N ASN A 16 0.32 -20.74 8.39
CA ASN A 16 -0.66 -21.60 7.72
C ASN A 16 -1.66 -22.26 8.67
N CYS A 17 -1.62 -21.95 9.97
CA CYS A 17 -2.60 -22.48 10.91
C CYS A 17 -3.95 -21.75 10.82
N HIS A 18 -5.01 -22.34 11.38
CA HIS A 18 -6.35 -21.72 11.36
C HIS A 18 -6.52 -20.54 12.35
N ASP A 19 -5.64 -20.41 13.35
CA ASP A 19 -5.76 -19.36 14.36
C ASP A 19 -5.13 -18.05 13.88
N ILE A 20 -5.97 -17.08 13.53
CA ILE A 20 -5.54 -15.77 13.05
C ILE A 20 -4.54 -15.07 14.00
N LYS A 21 -4.64 -15.24 15.32
CA LYS A 21 -3.71 -14.60 16.27
C LYS A 21 -2.30 -15.16 16.15
N ARG A 22 -2.19 -16.48 15.93
CA ARG A 22 -0.90 -17.15 15.70
C ARG A 22 -0.29 -16.75 14.37
N ARG A 23 -1.13 -16.62 13.32
CA ARG A 23 -0.69 -16.12 12.01
C ARG A 23 -0.16 -14.70 12.09
N LEU A 24 -0.85 -13.80 12.81
CA LEU A 24 -0.40 -12.43 13.03
C LEU A 24 0.94 -12.37 13.79
N ARG A 25 1.09 -13.17 14.86
CA ARG A 25 2.38 -13.31 15.56
C ARG A 25 3.48 -13.82 14.64
N ALA A 26 3.18 -14.77 13.76
CA ALA A 26 4.17 -15.28 12.80
C ALA A 26 4.60 -14.21 11.79
N VAL A 27 3.71 -13.28 11.42
CA VAL A 27 4.07 -12.08 10.64
C VAL A 27 5.07 -11.21 11.42
N ASP A 28 4.82 -10.92 12.70
CA ASP A 28 5.77 -10.16 13.55
C ASP A 28 7.15 -10.83 13.60
N LEU A 29 7.18 -12.15 13.80
CA LEU A 29 8.42 -12.92 13.84
C LEU A 29 9.18 -12.90 12.51
N LEU A 30 8.47 -12.90 11.36
CA LEU A 30 9.11 -12.72 10.05
C LEU A 30 9.76 -11.33 9.93
N VAL A 31 9.12 -10.28 10.43
CA VAL A 31 9.66 -8.91 10.43
C VAL A 31 10.92 -8.82 11.29
N GLU A 32 10.86 -9.33 12.52
CA GLU A 32 12.01 -9.36 13.45
C GLU A 32 13.18 -10.20 12.91
N ARG A 33 12.87 -11.27 12.17
CA ARG A 33 13.89 -12.08 11.50
C ARG A 33 14.59 -11.28 10.40
N GLY A 34 13.81 -10.64 9.54
CA GLY A 34 14.29 -9.90 8.38
C GLY A 34 14.92 -10.79 7.30
N GLY A 35 15.42 -10.14 6.25
CA GLY A 35 16.08 -10.79 5.12
C GLY A 35 15.14 -11.16 3.97
N LYS A 36 15.73 -11.42 2.80
CA LYS A 36 15.01 -11.60 1.53
C LYS A 36 13.94 -12.70 1.57
N GLN A 37 14.21 -13.79 2.29
CA GLN A 37 13.23 -14.88 2.37
C GLN A 37 12.03 -14.49 3.24
N ALA A 38 12.24 -13.78 4.36
CA ALA A 38 11.13 -13.31 5.19
C ALA A 38 10.27 -12.29 4.42
N GLU A 39 10.91 -11.35 3.71
CA GLU A 39 10.23 -10.42 2.81
C GLU A 39 9.37 -11.14 1.76
N LYS A 40 9.93 -12.19 1.11
CA LYS A 40 9.19 -13.00 0.14
C LYS A 40 7.97 -13.68 0.75
N GLU A 41 8.08 -14.21 1.96
CA GLU A 41 6.91 -14.80 2.65
C GLU A 41 5.87 -13.75 3.01
N LEU A 42 6.27 -12.57 3.49
CA LEU A 42 5.35 -11.46 3.75
C LEU A 42 4.58 -11.02 2.50
N LEU A 43 5.27 -10.90 1.36
CA LEU A 43 4.64 -10.52 0.09
C LEU A 43 3.57 -11.52 -0.36
N LYS A 44 3.80 -12.83 -0.18
CA LYS A 44 2.80 -13.85 -0.50
C LYS A 44 1.52 -13.71 0.33
N LEU A 45 1.62 -13.23 1.57
CA LEU A 45 0.46 -13.06 2.45
C LEU A 45 -0.48 -11.93 1.99
N LEU A 46 -0.08 -11.09 1.04
CA LEU A 46 -1.01 -10.18 0.34
C LEU A 46 -2.06 -10.95 -0.48
N ARG A 47 -1.82 -12.23 -0.75
CA ARG A 47 -2.74 -13.14 -1.44
C ARG A 47 -3.56 -14.01 -0.49
N ASP A 48 -3.41 -13.81 0.82
CA ASP A 48 -4.09 -14.65 1.79
C ASP A 48 -5.61 -14.53 1.69
N GLU A 49 -6.36 -15.58 2.03
CA GLU A 49 -7.83 -15.54 2.04
C GLU A 49 -8.38 -14.60 3.12
N SER A 50 -7.68 -14.46 4.24
CA SER A 50 -8.12 -13.63 5.37
C SER A 50 -7.87 -12.16 5.08
N TRP A 51 -8.95 -11.38 4.95
CA TRP A 51 -8.84 -9.93 4.81
C TRP A 51 -8.11 -9.29 6.01
N HIS A 52 -8.34 -9.80 7.22
CA HIS A 52 -7.64 -9.32 8.43
C HIS A 52 -6.13 -9.51 8.33
N LEU A 53 -5.67 -10.68 7.85
CA LEU A 53 -4.24 -10.93 7.68
C LEU A 53 -3.66 -10.05 6.57
N ARG A 54 -4.35 -9.93 5.42
CA ARG A 54 -3.90 -9.07 4.31
C ARG A 54 -3.74 -7.61 4.75
N ASN A 55 -4.73 -7.06 5.47
CA ASN A 55 -4.67 -5.68 5.94
C ASN A 55 -3.51 -5.46 6.93
N TYR A 56 -3.31 -6.42 7.85
CA TYR A 56 -2.19 -6.35 8.79
C TYR A 56 -0.83 -6.41 8.08
N VAL A 57 -0.66 -7.34 7.14
CA VAL A 57 0.55 -7.46 6.33
C VAL A 57 0.79 -6.20 5.49
N ALA A 58 -0.25 -5.61 4.91
CA ALA A 58 -0.14 -4.34 4.18
C ALA A 58 0.39 -3.21 5.08
N LYS A 59 -0.08 -3.14 6.33
CA LYS A 59 0.43 -2.17 7.32
C LYS A 59 1.90 -2.43 7.66
N VAL A 60 2.25 -3.68 7.90
CA VAL A 60 3.63 -4.11 8.19
C VAL A 60 4.57 -3.76 7.05
N LEU A 61 4.23 -4.15 5.82
CA LEU A 61 4.99 -3.83 4.61
C LEU A 61 5.05 -2.32 4.36
N GLY A 62 4.01 -1.57 4.71
CA GLY A 62 4.02 -0.12 4.63
C GLY A 62 5.11 0.52 5.49
N GLY A 63 5.41 -0.08 6.64
CA GLY A 63 6.53 0.32 7.51
C GLY A 63 7.92 0.10 6.91
N PHE A 64 8.03 -0.68 5.82
CA PHE A 64 9.31 -0.88 5.12
C PHE A 64 9.62 0.30 4.17
N GLY A 65 8.64 1.19 3.95
CA GLY A 65 8.77 2.39 3.15
C GLY A 65 8.97 2.09 1.66
N LYS A 66 9.57 3.05 0.95
CA LYS A 66 9.68 3.04 -0.52
C LYS A 66 10.41 1.82 -1.11
N TYR A 67 11.27 1.17 -0.33
CA TYR A 67 12.02 -0.01 -0.78
C TYR A 67 11.10 -1.15 -1.26
N ILE A 68 9.92 -1.30 -0.67
CA ILE A 68 9.01 -2.41 -1.01
C ILE A 68 8.11 -2.14 -2.23
N ILE A 69 8.04 -0.90 -2.72
CA ILE A 69 7.08 -0.48 -3.76
C ILE A 69 7.18 -1.38 -5.00
N SER A 70 8.40 -1.63 -5.49
CA SER A 70 8.59 -2.47 -6.68
C SER A 70 8.10 -3.90 -6.47
N SER A 71 8.34 -4.46 -5.28
CA SER A 71 7.94 -5.82 -4.92
C SER A 71 6.42 -5.97 -4.82
N ILE A 72 5.73 -5.05 -4.14
CA ILE A 72 4.25 -5.12 -4.03
C ILE A 72 3.55 -4.89 -5.37
N LEU A 73 4.11 -4.06 -6.25
CA LEU A 73 3.54 -3.86 -7.59
C LEU A 73 3.71 -5.10 -8.48
N ALA A 74 4.81 -5.85 -8.32
CA ALA A 74 4.97 -7.13 -9.00
C ALA A 74 3.92 -8.16 -8.53
N GLU A 75 3.59 -8.16 -7.23
CA GLU A 75 2.51 -8.97 -6.67
C GLU A 75 1.13 -8.55 -7.21
N ALA A 76 0.85 -7.24 -7.28
CA ALA A 76 -0.40 -6.71 -7.81
C ALA A 76 -0.65 -7.09 -9.27
N LYS A 77 0.37 -7.02 -10.12
CA LYS A 77 0.28 -7.34 -11.56
C LYS A 77 -0.16 -8.77 -11.83
N GLN A 78 0.21 -9.72 -10.97
CA GLN A 78 -0.13 -11.14 -11.09
C GLN A 78 -1.32 -11.52 -10.20
N GLY A 79 -1.85 -10.56 -9.44
CA GLY A 79 -2.85 -10.78 -8.41
C GLY A 79 -4.28 -10.51 -8.88
N VAL A 80 -5.22 -11.12 -8.18
CA VAL A 80 -6.65 -10.78 -8.30
C VAL A 80 -6.98 -9.50 -7.52
N TRP A 81 -8.22 -9.04 -7.62
CA TRP A 81 -8.65 -7.74 -7.08
C TRP A 81 -8.25 -7.50 -5.61
N TYR A 82 -8.32 -8.50 -4.73
CA TYR A 82 -7.97 -8.31 -3.32
C TYR A 82 -6.46 -8.13 -3.07
N VAL A 83 -5.60 -8.64 -3.96
CA VAL A 83 -4.14 -8.41 -3.91
C VAL A 83 -3.82 -6.99 -4.33
N ARG A 84 -4.50 -6.50 -5.38
CA ARG A 84 -4.37 -5.12 -5.85
C ARG A 84 -4.89 -4.13 -4.81
N SER A 85 -6.03 -4.42 -4.19
CA SER A 85 -6.55 -3.65 -3.05
C SER A 85 -5.56 -3.63 -1.87
N ALA A 86 -4.94 -4.77 -1.52
CA ALA A 86 -3.91 -4.82 -0.48
C ALA A 86 -2.63 -4.03 -0.86
N THR A 87 -2.32 -3.97 -2.16
CA THR A 87 -1.24 -3.12 -2.67
C THR A 87 -1.57 -1.64 -2.49
N CYS A 88 -2.79 -1.20 -2.82
CA CYS A 88 -3.25 0.17 -2.54
C CYS A 88 -3.11 0.50 -1.05
N MET A 89 -3.59 -0.39 -0.16
CA MET A 89 -3.46 -0.19 1.29
C MET A 89 -2.00 -0.03 1.70
N THR A 90 -1.10 -0.87 1.18
CA THR A 90 0.34 -0.80 1.47
C THR A 90 0.93 0.53 1.00
N LEU A 91 0.62 0.98 -0.23
CA LEU A 91 1.07 2.27 -0.76
C LEU A 91 0.59 3.45 0.10
N GLY A 92 -0.65 3.39 0.58
CA GLY A 92 -1.21 4.37 1.52
C GLY A 92 -0.53 4.36 2.89
N TYR A 93 -0.10 3.19 3.39
CA TYR A 93 0.69 3.11 4.63
C TYR A 93 2.13 3.60 4.45
N ILE A 94 2.73 3.41 3.27
CA ILE A 94 4.02 4.04 2.93
C ILE A 94 3.85 5.56 2.93
N GLY A 95 2.81 6.05 2.25
CA GLY A 95 2.39 7.45 2.26
C GLY A 95 3.38 8.42 1.59
N GLU A 96 4.38 7.93 0.87
CA GLU A 96 5.35 8.76 0.16
C GLU A 96 4.81 9.20 -1.21
N ILE A 97 5.31 10.31 -1.73
CA ILE A 97 4.83 10.89 -2.99
C ILE A 97 5.13 9.97 -4.20
N GLU A 98 6.20 9.17 -4.11
CA GLU A 98 6.57 8.16 -5.09
C GLU A 98 5.49 7.06 -5.24
N CYS A 99 4.54 6.95 -4.32
CA CYS A 99 3.39 6.05 -4.43
C CYS A 99 2.29 6.57 -5.37
N LEU A 100 2.29 7.85 -5.77
CA LEU A 100 1.25 8.42 -6.63
C LEU A 100 1.21 7.75 -8.01
N ASP A 101 2.34 7.66 -8.69
CA ASP A 101 2.41 7.10 -10.04
C ASP A 101 1.87 5.65 -10.10
N PRO A 102 2.26 4.74 -9.17
CA PRO A 102 1.64 3.43 -9.11
C PRO A 102 0.14 3.44 -8.81
N LEU A 103 -0.34 4.36 -7.97
CA LEU A 103 -1.76 4.45 -7.59
C LEU A 103 -2.67 4.90 -8.73
N LEU A 104 -2.18 5.71 -9.67
CA LEU A 104 -2.99 6.18 -10.82
C LEU A 104 -3.65 5.01 -11.56
N SER A 105 -2.85 3.99 -11.89
CA SER A 105 -3.37 2.80 -12.57
C SER A 105 -4.39 2.01 -11.75
N LEU A 106 -4.35 2.13 -10.42
CA LEU A 106 -5.25 1.43 -9.50
C LEU A 106 -6.54 2.22 -9.21
N LEU A 107 -6.52 3.55 -9.42
CA LEU A 107 -7.70 4.42 -9.34
C LEU A 107 -8.67 4.21 -10.52
N GLU A 108 -8.22 3.55 -11.58
CA GLU A 108 -9.02 3.13 -12.75
C GLU A 108 -9.23 1.60 -12.81
N ASP A 109 -8.90 0.88 -11.74
CA ASP A 109 -8.99 -0.57 -11.73
C ASP A 109 -10.43 -1.06 -12.00
N GLN A 110 -10.57 -2.20 -12.67
CA GLN A 110 -11.89 -2.76 -12.99
C GLN A 110 -12.73 -3.13 -11.75
N SER A 111 -12.09 -3.36 -10.60
CA SER A 111 -12.77 -3.65 -9.34
C SER A 111 -13.02 -2.38 -8.54
N THR A 112 -14.27 -2.11 -8.22
CA THR A 112 -14.68 -1.01 -7.34
C THR A 112 -13.98 -1.06 -5.97
N GLN A 113 -13.72 -2.26 -5.43
CA GLN A 113 -12.99 -2.43 -4.16
C GLN A 113 -11.53 -1.98 -4.27
N VAL A 114 -10.91 -2.13 -5.43
CA VAL A 114 -9.55 -1.64 -5.68
C VAL A 114 -9.55 -0.13 -5.85
N GLN A 115 -10.51 0.42 -6.60
CA GLN A 115 -10.69 1.86 -6.74
C GLN A 115 -10.85 2.54 -5.37
N ILE A 116 -11.76 2.04 -4.52
CA ILE A 116 -11.97 2.57 -3.16
C ILE A 116 -10.66 2.52 -2.35
N ALA A 117 -9.94 1.40 -2.39
CA ALA A 117 -8.68 1.28 -1.66
C ALA A 117 -7.58 2.23 -2.21
N ALA A 118 -7.60 2.50 -3.52
CA ALA A 118 -6.69 3.45 -4.15
C ALA A 118 -7.02 4.90 -3.77
N GLU A 119 -8.31 5.24 -3.69
CA GLU A 119 -8.79 6.55 -3.21
C GLU A 119 -8.40 6.77 -1.74
N GLU A 120 -8.61 5.77 -0.87
CA GLU A 120 -8.17 5.83 0.53
C GLU A 120 -6.64 5.99 0.66
N ALA A 121 -5.88 5.33 -0.21
CA ALA A 121 -4.42 5.45 -0.24
C ALA A 121 -3.97 6.85 -0.69
N LEU A 122 -4.64 7.43 -1.69
CA LEU A 122 -4.39 8.79 -2.15
C LEU A 122 -4.62 9.81 -1.03
N ILE A 123 -5.73 9.71 -0.28
CA ILE A 123 -6.00 10.56 0.89
C ILE A 123 -4.88 10.45 1.93
N LYS A 124 -4.42 9.23 2.22
CA LYS A 124 -3.34 9.01 3.19
C LYS A 124 -2.03 9.68 2.77
N ILE A 125 -1.69 9.62 1.48
CA ILE A 125 -0.49 10.28 0.94
C ILE A 125 -0.63 11.81 1.06
N ILE A 126 -1.77 12.35 0.62
CA ILE A 126 -2.08 13.79 0.73
C ILE A 126 -2.00 14.27 2.17
N ASN A 127 -2.62 13.55 3.11
CA ASN A 127 -2.67 13.95 4.51
C ASN A 127 -1.33 13.77 5.24
N LYS A 128 -0.42 12.94 4.71
CA LYS A 128 0.93 12.81 5.25
C LYS A 128 1.75 14.07 4.99
N ASP A 129 1.66 14.62 3.78
CA ASP A 129 2.39 15.84 3.38
C ASP A 129 1.67 16.56 2.23
N ARG A 130 0.69 17.41 2.59
CA ARG A 130 -0.17 18.12 1.63
C ARG A 130 0.63 19.09 0.75
N LEU A 131 1.63 19.77 1.33
CA LEU A 131 2.47 20.72 0.59
C LEU A 131 3.29 20.00 -0.47
N LYS A 132 4.00 18.93 -0.09
CA LYS A 132 4.77 18.12 -1.05
C LYS A 132 3.90 17.49 -2.12
N PHE A 133 2.66 17.13 -1.78
CA PHE A 133 1.68 16.68 -2.77
C PHE A 133 1.37 17.75 -3.82
N VAL A 134 1.03 18.97 -3.39
CA VAL A 134 0.73 20.09 -4.31
C VAL A 134 1.97 20.43 -5.15
N GLU A 135 3.16 20.52 -4.55
CA GLU A 135 4.41 20.75 -5.29
C GLU A 135 4.67 19.66 -6.35
N SER A 136 4.47 18.39 -6.00
CA SER A 136 4.61 17.28 -6.94
C SER A 136 3.55 17.33 -8.05
N TYR A 137 2.32 17.72 -7.72
CA TYR A 137 1.23 17.84 -8.68
C TYR A 137 1.49 18.97 -9.68
N LEU A 138 1.91 20.15 -9.21
CA LEU A 138 2.19 21.32 -10.05
C LEU A 138 3.45 21.15 -10.89
N SER A 139 4.48 20.46 -10.36
CA SER A 139 5.73 20.23 -11.09
C SER A 139 5.59 19.21 -12.22
N LYS A 140 4.66 18.25 -12.08
CA LYS A 140 4.38 17.25 -13.12
C LYS A 140 3.53 17.88 -14.22
N LYS A 141 4.18 18.36 -15.28
CA LYS A 141 3.54 18.95 -16.48
C LYS A 141 2.88 17.91 -17.38
N ASP A 142 1.96 17.15 -16.81
CA ASP A 142 1.18 16.10 -17.45
C ASP A 142 -0.29 16.42 -17.26
N ALA A 143 -0.93 16.90 -18.33
CA ALA A 143 -2.32 17.38 -18.26
C ALA A 143 -3.30 16.24 -17.95
N ASP A 144 -3.06 15.04 -18.48
CA ASP A 144 -3.92 13.87 -18.25
C ASP A 144 -3.83 13.45 -16.78
N PHE A 145 -2.61 13.42 -16.22
CA PHE A 145 -2.41 13.18 -14.79
C PHE A 145 -3.12 14.23 -13.92
N GLN A 146 -2.95 15.51 -14.28
CA GLN A 146 -3.49 16.62 -13.51
C GLN A 146 -5.03 16.61 -13.50
N GLU A 147 -5.64 16.48 -14.69
CA GLU A 147 -7.09 16.37 -14.85
C GLU A 147 -7.64 15.17 -14.08
N PHE A 148 -6.97 14.02 -14.19
CA PHE A 148 -7.38 12.80 -13.48
C PHE A 148 -7.35 12.98 -11.96
N ILE A 149 -6.26 13.52 -11.41
CA ILE A 149 -6.15 13.78 -9.98
C ILE A 149 -7.21 14.79 -9.52
N LEU A 150 -7.46 15.87 -10.27
CA LEU A 150 -8.53 16.81 -9.94
C LEU A 150 -9.92 16.17 -9.95
N GLU A 151 -10.21 15.29 -10.92
CA GLU A 151 -11.48 14.57 -10.98
C GLU A 151 -11.69 13.72 -9.72
N LYS A 152 -10.64 13.06 -9.23
CA LYS A 152 -10.67 12.27 -7.99
C LYS A 152 -10.80 13.19 -6.77
N LEU A 153 -9.97 14.23 -6.65
CA LEU A 153 -10.00 15.17 -5.51
C LEU A 153 -11.34 15.87 -5.38
N ARG A 154 -12.00 16.22 -6.49
CA ARG A 154 -13.34 16.84 -6.46
C ARG A 154 -14.34 16.04 -5.61
N LYS A 155 -14.22 14.70 -5.62
CA LYS A 155 -15.09 13.78 -4.87
C LYS A 155 -14.56 13.47 -3.47
N ILE A 156 -13.24 13.46 -3.31
CA ILE A 156 -12.56 12.87 -2.15
C ILE A 156 -12.03 13.91 -1.16
N ASP A 157 -11.51 15.04 -1.64
CA ASP A 157 -11.01 16.17 -0.84
C ASP A 157 -11.32 17.49 -1.57
N THR A 158 -12.56 17.94 -1.39
CA THR A 158 -13.11 19.11 -2.09
C THR A 158 -12.40 20.41 -1.70
N ASP A 159 -11.82 20.48 -0.50
CA ASP A 159 -11.08 21.66 -0.06
C ASP A 159 -9.74 21.73 -0.81
N LEU A 160 -8.97 20.64 -0.84
CA LEU A 160 -7.73 20.59 -1.62
C LEU A 160 -7.96 20.81 -3.12
N TYR A 161 -9.06 20.28 -3.66
CA TYR A 161 -9.45 20.52 -5.05
C TYR A 161 -9.60 22.03 -5.35
N LYS A 162 -10.25 22.78 -4.46
CA LYS A 162 -10.40 24.24 -4.64
C LYS A 162 -9.07 24.96 -4.50
N ASP A 163 -8.27 24.60 -3.48
CA ASP A 163 -6.96 25.20 -3.25
C ASP A 163 -6.07 25.09 -4.49
N ILE A 164 -6.02 23.90 -5.12
CA ILE A 164 -5.22 23.67 -6.34
C ILE A 164 -5.73 24.49 -7.53
N ILE A 165 -7.06 24.63 -7.70
CA ILE A 165 -7.64 25.41 -8.80
C ILE A 165 -7.36 26.89 -8.62
N ASP A 166 -7.49 27.41 -7.39
CA ASP A 166 -7.25 28.83 -7.11
C ASP A 166 -5.77 29.20 -7.26
N GLU A 167 -4.83 28.29 -6.95
CA GLU A 167 -3.39 28.49 -7.15
C GLU A 167 -2.93 28.35 -8.62
N SER A 168 -3.73 27.71 -9.48
CA SER A 168 -3.40 27.48 -10.89
C SER A 168 -4.06 28.45 -11.88
N ALA A 169 -4.95 29.33 -11.40
CA ALA A 169 -5.64 30.38 -12.14
C ALA A 169 -4.82 31.68 -12.24
#